data_AF-A0A1E1UX50-F1
#
_entry.id   AF-A0A1E1UX50-F1
#
_cell.length_a   1.000
_cell.length_b   1.000
_cell.length_c   1.000
_cell.angle_alpha   90.00
_cell.angle_beta   90.00
_cell.angle_gamma   90.00
#
_symmetry.space_group_name_H-M   'P 1'
#
loop_
_entity.id
_entity.type
_entity.pdbx_description
1 polymer ?
#
loop_
_entity_poly.entity_id
_entity_poly.type
_entity_poly.pdbx_seq_one_letter_code
_entity_poly.pdbx_strand_id
1 'polypeptide(L)'
;MGILVLGCALALSFGASVSGQDQPRVLNRVKNSAAPESTAPRLETVPFVDAHVHLNDEAMQIELMRHYGAKRAVVFWGRNGDNGSVADAVRRRPDLFIGFASISPERRTHRKAWEDQDPALLEELDGLLATGQFKGIGEISAVHFPSPGFPEADYDPAGPMMSGIMALARKYRVPVLVHVESTRMRELTSLLVAFPDVNLIWAHGGYTPLFLARRMLERHPNLYYELSARTWPRHPRSPDYTILQDGRSIWPEWLELIETMPGRFIIGTDASHRSLESERMKFESVQAFLRQLSPATRERVAQANLLGLTEPRP
;
A
#
# COMPACT_ATOMS: atom_id res chain seq x y z
N MET A 1 51.83 42.35 18.64
CA MET A 1 51.48 40.92 18.49
C MET A 1 50.48 40.85 17.34
N GLY A 2 50.84 40.59 16.08
CA GLY A 2 51.65 39.47 15.55
C GLY A 2 50.80 38.20 15.69
N ILE A 3 50.34 37.49 14.66
CA ILE A 3 50.94 37.19 13.35
C ILE A 3 49.84 36.92 12.31
N LEU A 4 50.13 37.39 11.10
CA LEU A 4 49.48 37.15 9.80
C LEU A 4 50.08 35.86 9.18
N VAL A 5 49.29 35.00 8.54
CA VAL A 5 49.82 34.05 7.55
C VAL A 5 49.00 34.11 6.27
N LEU A 6 49.77 34.23 5.19
CA LEU A 6 49.48 34.48 3.79
C LEU A 6 49.53 33.16 2.99
N GLY A 7 48.89 33.11 1.82
CA GLY A 7 49.18 32.10 0.78
C GLY A 7 48.05 31.99 -0.26
N CYS A 8 48.04 32.85 -1.29
CA CYS A 8 48.47 32.57 -2.69
C CYS A 8 47.67 31.43 -3.36
N ALA A 9 46.68 31.71 -4.22
CA ALA A 9 46.74 32.15 -5.63
C ALA A 9 47.14 31.02 -6.61
N LEU A 10 46.29 30.72 -7.60
CA LEU A 10 46.53 31.05 -9.02
C LEU A 10 45.36 30.57 -9.90
N ALA A 11 44.74 31.53 -10.58
CA ALA A 11 43.95 31.33 -11.79
C ALA A 11 44.87 31.50 -12.99
N LEU A 12 44.79 30.61 -13.99
CA LEU A 12 45.38 30.82 -15.31
C LEU A 12 44.46 30.21 -16.37
N SER A 13 43.80 31.10 -17.11
CA SER A 13 43.31 30.91 -18.47
C SER A 13 44.39 31.38 -19.44
N PHE A 14 44.62 30.68 -20.56
CA PHE A 14 44.77 31.23 -21.92
C PHE A 14 45.19 30.13 -22.92
N GLY A 15 44.73 30.27 -24.17
CA GLY A 15 45.53 29.96 -25.35
C GLY A 15 45.04 28.83 -26.25
N ALA A 16 44.36 29.19 -27.33
CA ALA A 16 44.24 28.36 -28.52
C ALA A 16 45.51 28.51 -29.39
N SER A 17 46.04 27.41 -29.91
CA SER A 17 46.73 27.40 -31.20
C SER A 17 46.75 25.98 -31.79
N VAL A 18 46.55 25.95 -33.11
CA VAL A 18 46.47 24.77 -33.98
C VAL A 18 47.88 24.38 -34.45
N SER A 19 48.21 23.09 -34.42
CA SER A 19 49.12 22.51 -35.42
C SER A 19 48.76 21.03 -35.65
N GLY A 20 48.50 20.71 -36.91
CA GLY A 20 48.08 19.39 -37.35
C GLY A 20 49.23 18.40 -37.49
N GLN A 21 48.92 17.14 -37.25
CA GLN A 21 49.58 16.01 -37.90
C GLN A 21 48.54 14.97 -38.27
N ASP A 22 48.41 14.75 -39.58
CA ASP A 22 47.65 13.69 -40.22
C ASP A 22 48.17 12.32 -39.78
N GLN A 23 47.30 11.51 -39.20
CA GLN A 23 47.47 10.06 -39.14
C GLN A 23 46.21 9.36 -39.66
N PRO A 24 46.35 8.33 -40.52
CA PRO A 24 45.20 7.67 -41.15
C PRO A 24 44.40 6.89 -40.09
N ARG A 25 43.13 7.28 -39.91
CA ARG A 25 42.16 6.53 -39.11
C ARG A 25 41.85 5.19 -39.79
N VAL A 26 42.40 4.11 -39.24
CA VAL A 26 41.93 2.75 -39.50
C VAL A 26 40.56 2.61 -38.84
N LEU A 27 39.50 2.57 -39.66
CA LEU A 27 38.14 2.24 -39.25
C LEU A 27 38.08 0.76 -38.84
N ASN A 28 38.40 0.47 -37.58
CA ASN A 28 38.09 -0.82 -36.98
C ASN A 28 36.57 -0.90 -36.78
N ARG A 29 35.92 -1.66 -37.66
CA ARG A 29 34.52 -2.05 -37.57
C ARG A 29 34.35 -2.94 -36.34
N VAL A 30 34.02 -2.33 -35.19
CA VAL A 30 33.61 -3.06 -33.99
C VAL A 30 32.33 -3.82 -34.36
N LYS A 31 32.45 -5.14 -34.53
CA LYS A 31 31.28 -6.01 -34.55
C LYS A 31 30.65 -5.90 -33.17
N ASN A 32 29.47 -5.28 -33.09
CA ASN A 32 28.61 -5.37 -31.91
C ASN A 32 28.25 -6.85 -31.71
N SER A 33 29.03 -7.57 -30.92
CA SER A 33 28.59 -8.82 -30.33
C SER A 33 27.53 -8.47 -29.29
N ALA A 34 26.30 -8.93 -29.53
CA ALA A 34 25.23 -8.86 -28.55
C ALA A 34 25.74 -9.38 -27.20
N ALA A 35 25.53 -8.60 -26.14
CA ALA A 35 25.79 -9.07 -24.78
C ALA A 35 24.99 -10.36 -24.53
N PRO A 36 25.55 -11.37 -23.85
CA PRO A 36 24.82 -12.59 -23.58
C PRO A 36 23.58 -12.25 -22.76
N GLU A 37 22.41 -12.65 -23.26
CA GLU A 37 21.17 -12.61 -22.48
C GLU A 37 21.41 -13.37 -21.16
N SER A 38 21.12 -12.70 -20.05
CA SER A 38 21.17 -13.28 -18.71
C SER A 38 20.37 -14.57 -18.68
N THR A 39 21.05 -15.69 -18.44
CA THR A 39 20.48 -17.03 -18.25
C THR A 39 19.96 -17.24 -16.83
N ALA A 40 19.87 -16.20 -16.00
CA ALA A 40 19.23 -16.30 -14.71
C ALA A 40 17.76 -16.72 -14.92
N PRO A 41 17.28 -17.79 -14.26
CA PRO A 41 15.91 -18.21 -14.39
C PRO A 41 15.01 -17.02 -14.04
N ARG A 42 14.12 -16.66 -14.98
CA ARG A 42 13.08 -15.66 -14.70
C ARG A 42 12.29 -16.18 -13.50
N LEU A 43 12.40 -15.45 -12.39
CA LEU A 43 11.67 -15.77 -11.17
C LEU A 43 10.19 -15.84 -11.51
N GLU A 44 9.55 -16.94 -11.16
CA GLU A 44 8.13 -17.16 -11.43
C GLU A 44 7.30 -16.03 -10.82
N THR A 45 6.43 -15.43 -11.63
CA THR A 45 5.48 -14.41 -11.19
C THR A 45 4.35 -15.08 -10.42
N VAL A 46 4.19 -14.72 -9.14
CA VAL A 46 3.11 -15.23 -8.30
C VAL A 46 1.83 -14.44 -8.57
N PRO A 47 0.72 -15.07 -9.02
CA PRO A 47 -0.56 -14.41 -9.14
C PRO A 47 -1.08 -13.93 -7.78
N PHE A 48 -1.61 -12.70 -7.72
CA PHE A 48 -2.18 -12.13 -6.49
C PHE A 48 -3.36 -11.20 -6.77
N VAL A 49 -4.11 -10.83 -5.75
CA VAL A 49 -5.09 -9.75 -5.75
C VAL A 49 -4.52 -8.62 -4.90
N ASP A 50 -4.39 -7.44 -5.49
CA ASP A 50 -3.84 -6.27 -4.80
C ASP A 50 -4.89 -5.70 -3.83
N ALA A 51 -4.62 -5.77 -2.53
CA ALA A 51 -5.56 -5.32 -1.49
C ALA A 51 -5.66 -3.79 -1.36
N HIS A 52 -4.75 -3.01 -1.95
CA HIS A 52 -4.64 -1.59 -1.59
C HIS A 52 -4.14 -0.71 -2.75
N VAL A 53 -5.05 0.00 -3.41
CA VAL A 53 -4.72 0.93 -4.49
C VAL A 53 -5.50 2.24 -4.35
N HIS A 54 -4.80 3.36 -4.21
CA HIS A 54 -5.35 4.70 -4.39
C HIS A 54 -5.29 5.09 -5.89
N LEU A 55 -6.41 4.88 -6.59
CA LEU A 55 -6.46 4.96 -8.04
C LEU A 55 -6.39 6.42 -8.52
N ASN A 56 -5.25 6.79 -9.11
CA ASN A 56 -5.02 8.09 -9.75
C ASN A 56 -4.71 7.96 -11.25
N ASP A 57 -4.20 6.80 -11.68
CA ASP A 57 -3.90 6.48 -13.07
C ASP A 57 -4.31 5.02 -13.36
N GLU A 58 -5.47 4.86 -13.97
CA GLU A 58 -6.03 3.55 -14.31
C GLU A 58 -5.15 2.78 -15.31
N ALA A 59 -4.57 3.47 -16.30
CA ALA A 59 -3.78 2.84 -17.34
C ALA A 59 -2.45 2.30 -16.77
N MET A 60 -1.77 3.09 -15.94
CA MET A 60 -0.56 2.67 -15.24
C MET A 60 -0.84 1.46 -14.33
N GLN A 61 -1.93 1.49 -13.56
CA GLN A 61 -2.28 0.36 -12.70
C GLN A 61 -2.46 -0.92 -13.51
N ILE A 62 -3.22 -0.88 -14.61
CA ILE A 62 -3.48 -2.05 -15.46
C ILE A 62 -2.17 -2.61 -16.06
N GLU A 63 -1.26 -1.74 -16.49
CA GLU A 63 0.04 -2.14 -17.03
C GLU A 63 0.88 -2.88 -15.97
N LEU A 64 0.95 -2.33 -14.76
CA LEU A 64 1.70 -2.93 -13.65
C LEU A 64 1.07 -4.24 -13.17
N MET A 65 -0.26 -4.30 -13.07
CA MET A 65 -0.99 -5.53 -12.77
C MET A 65 -0.66 -6.64 -13.79
N ARG A 66 -0.65 -6.31 -15.08
CA ARG A 66 -0.28 -7.25 -16.15
C ARG A 66 1.17 -7.71 -16.01
N HIS A 67 2.09 -6.79 -15.76
CA HIS A 67 3.53 -7.08 -15.67
C HIS A 67 3.89 -7.95 -14.45
N TYR A 68 3.28 -7.65 -13.30
CA TYR A 68 3.62 -8.29 -12.02
C TYR A 68 2.59 -9.34 -11.57
N GLY A 69 1.61 -9.67 -12.40
CA GLY A 69 0.69 -10.79 -12.16
C GLY A 69 -0.46 -10.51 -11.19
N ALA A 70 -0.75 -9.24 -10.87
CA ALA A 70 -1.94 -8.91 -10.11
C ALA A 70 -3.19 -9.15 -10.98
N LYS A 71 -4.11 -9.99 -10.51
CA LYS A 71 -5.29 -10.41 -11.25
C LYS A 71 -6.46 -9.45 -11.07
N ARG A 72 -6.57 -8.90 -9.87
CA ARG A 72 -7.57 -7.91 -9.46
C ARG A 72 -6.94 -6.93 -8.47
N ALA A 73 -7.60 -5.80 -8.23
CA ALA A 73 -7.19 -4.82 -7.23
C ALA A 73 -8.41 -4.24 -6.51
N VAL A 74 -8.32 -4.13 -5.19
CA VAL A 74 -9.17 -3.25 -4.39
C VAL A 74 -8.73 -1.82 -4.64
N VAL A 75 -9.69 -0.99 -5.06
CA VAL A 75 -9.44 0.42 -5.41
C VAL A 75 -10.22 1.35 -4.50
N PHE A 76 -9.49 2.34 -3.99
CA PHE A 76 -9.98 3.50 -3.27
C PHE A 76 -9.81 4.73 -4.14
N TRP A 77 -10.47 5.81 -3.75
CA TRP A 77 -10.25 7.07 -4.43
C TRP A 77 -8.81 7.57 -4.26
N GLY A 78 -8.18 7.93 -5.37
CA GLY A 78 -6.88 8.60 -5.37
C GLY A 78 -6.98 10.05 -4.91
N ARG A 79 -5.85 10.76 -4.92
CA ARG A 79 -5.76 12.21 -4.67
C ARG A 79 -6.67 13.01 -5.61
N ASN A 80 -6.78 12.57 -6.86
CA ASN A 80 -7.48 13.28 -7.93
C ASN A 80 -8.88 12.73 -8.21
N GLY A 81 -9.44 11.94 -7.29
CA GLY A 81 -10.70 11.23 -7.49
C GLY A 81 -11.63 11.31 -6.30
N ASP A 82 -12.81 10.73 -6.51
CA ASP A 82 -13.89 10.58 -5.54
C ASP A 82 -14.59 9.22 -5.70
N ASN A 83 -15.70 8.99 -4.97
CA ASN A 83 -16.37 7.70 -4.94
C ASN A 83 -17.03 7.42 -6.31
N GLY A 84 -17.44 8.48 -7.02
CA GLY A 84 -17.94 8.40 -8.39
C GLY A 84 -16.86 7.90 -9.36
N SER A 85 -15.64 8.44 -9.28
CA SER A 85 -14.53 8.01 -10.12
C SER A 85 -14.12 6.55 -9.88
N VAL A 86 -14.20 6.08 -8.63
CA VAL A 86 -13.99 4.67 -8.27
C VAL A 86 -15.10 3.79 -8.87
N ALA A 87 -16.36 4.18 -8.71
CA ALA A 87 -17.49 3.46 -9.28
C ALA A 87 -17.40 3.39 -10.82
N ASP A 88 -16.94 4.46 -11.46
CA ASP A 88 -16.74 4.51 -12.90
C ASP A 88 -15.61 3.57 -13.37
N ALA A 89 -14.49 3.51 -12.63
CA ALA A 89 -13.41 2.56 -12.92
C ALA A 89 -13.88 1.11 -12.78
N VAL A 90 -14.62 0.80 -11.72
CA VAL A 90 -15.23 -0.53 -11.52
C VAL A 90 -16.21 -0.86 -12.64
N ARG A 91 -17.03 0.09 -13.08
CA ARG A 91 -17.98 -0.13 -14.18
C ARG A 91 -17.28 -0.39 -15.52
N ARG A 92 -16.17 0.31 -15.78
CA ARG A 92 -15.36 0.06 -16.98
C ARG A 92 -14.69 -1.30 -16.94
N ARG A 93 -14.13 -1.69 -15.78
CA ARG A 93 -13.26 -2.87 -15.60
C ARG A 93 -13.65 -3.71 -14.37
N PRO A 94 -14.87 -4.29 -14.33
CA PRO A 94 -15.32 -5.08 -13.18
C PRO A 94 -14.53 -6.40 -13.03
N ASP A 95 -13.88 -6.84 -14.11
CA ASP A 95 -12.94 -7.96 -14.14
C ASP A 95 -11.68 -7.69 -13.33
N LEU A 96 -11.25 -6.41 -13.24
CA LEU A 96 -10.00 -6.03 -12.58
C LEU A 96 -10.22 -5.33 -11.24
N PHE A 97 -11.25 -4.50 -11.10
CA PHE A 97 -11.36 -3.60 -9.95
C PHE A 97 -12.49 -3.96 -9.00
N ILE A 98 -12.18 -3.89 -7.72
CA ILE A 98 -13.11 -4.08 -6.59
C ILE A 98 -13.19 -2.73 -5.87
N GLY A 99 -14.29 -2.01 -6.03
CA GLY A 99 -14.44 -0.69 -5.44
C GLY A 99 -14.73 -0.75 -3.95
N PHE A 100 -14.00 0.03 -3.16
CA PHE A 100 -14.35 0.31 -1.77
C PHE A 100 -14.79 1.77 -1.64
N ALA A 101 -15.92 2.00 -0.97
CA ALA A 101 -16.43 3.33 -0.71
C ALA A 101 -15.67 3.95 0.47
N SER A 102 -15.23 5.20 0.35
CA SER A 102 -14.53 5.88 1.44
C SER A 102 -15.27 7.12 1.90
N ILE A 103 -15.36 7.29 3.21
CA ILE A 103 -15.70 8.56 3.85
C ILE A 103 -14.56 9.05 4.76
N SER A 104 -13.31 8.71 4.44
CA SER A 104 -12.14 8.96 5.31
C SER A 104 -11.91 10.44 5.68
N PRO A 105 -11.52 10.74 6.93
CA PRO A 105 -11.25 12.12 7.39
C PRO A 105 -9.99 12.73 6.78
N GLU A 106 -9.14 11.92 6.12
CA GLU A 106 -8.01 12.42 5.34
C GLU A 106 -8.49 13.34 4.20
N ARG A 107 -9.74 13.18 3.76
CA ARG A 107 -10.32 14.03 2.74
C ARG A 107 -10.86 15.30 3.36
N ARG A 108 -10.39 16.41 2.80
CA ARG A 108 -10.81 17.75 3.20
C ARG A 108 -12.33 17.92 3.18
N THR A 109 -13.02 17.27 2.24
CA THR A 109 -14.49 17.30 2.13
C THR A 109 -15.20 16.64 3.30
N HIS A 110 -14.57 15.65 3.97
CA HIS A 110 -15.19 14.87 5.03
C HIS A 110 -14.69 15.21 6.42
N ARG A 111 -13.52 15.85 6.53
CA ARG A 111 -12.88 16.12 7.82
C ARG A 111 -13.78 16.86 8.81
N LYS A 112 -14.50 17.89 8.34
CA LYS A 112 -15.44 18.65 9.17
C LYS A 112 -16.57 17.77 9.70
N ALA A 113 -17.13 16.89 8.87
CA ALA A 113 -18.18 15.97 9.30
C ALA A 113 -17.66 14.95 10.33
N TRP A 114 -16.40 14.54 10.25
CA TRP A 114 -15.77 13.74 11.30
C TRP A 114 -15.57 14.50 12.62
N GLU A 115 -15.13 15.77 12.54
CA GLU A 115 -14.98 16.65 13.71
C GLU A 115 -16.32 16.90 14.41
N ASP A 116 -17.37 17.15 13.63
CA ASP A 116 -18.72 17.43 14.13
C ASP A 116 -19.53 16.16 14.46
N GLN A 117 -19.00 14.98 14.13
CA GLN A 117 -19.72 13.69 14.17
C GLN A 117 -21.06 13.73 13.40
N ASP A 118 -21.06 14.37 12.24
CA ASP A 118 -22.26 14.62 11.45
C ASP A 118 -22.84 13.30 10.88
N PRO A 119 -24.07 12.92 11.26
CA PRO A 119 -24.71 11.71 10.75
C PRO A 119 -24.96 11.73 9.25
N ALA A 120 -25.02 12.89 8.60
CA ALA A 120 -25.19 12.99 7.15
C ALA A 120 -24.07 12.28 6.37
N LEU A 121 -22.86 12.19 6.93
CA LEU A 121 -21.75 11.46 6.30
C LEU A 121 -21.99 9.95 6.30
N LEU A 122 -22.66 9.42 7.35
CA LEU A 122 -23.08 8.02 7.39
C LEU A 122 -24.24 7.76 6.43
N GLU A 123 -25.14 8.72 6.24
CA GLU A 123 -26.21 8.62 5.23
C GLU A 123 -25.64 8.61 3.80
N GLU A 124 -24.60 9.40 3.52
CA GLU A 124 -23.87 9.35 2.25
C GLU A 124 -23.27 7.95 2.01
N LEU A 125 -22.57 7.41 3.01
CA LEU A 125 -21.99 6.06 2.93
C LEU A 125 -23.07 4.99 2.74
N ASP A 126 -24.21 5.10 3.44
CA ASP A 126 -25.36 4.20 3.27
C ASP A 126 -25.86 4.22 1.82
N GLY A 127 -25.99 5.41 1.23
CA GLY A 127 -26.38 5.61 -0.16
C GLY A 127 -25.40 4.98 -1.15
N LEU A 128 -24.09 5.13 -0.93
CA LEU A 128 -23.06 4.51 -1.76
C LEU A 128 -23.15 2.97 -1.71
N LEU A 129 -23.24 2.40 -0.51
CA LEU A 129 -23.32 0.95 -0.31
C LEU A 129 -24.62 0.35 -0.85
N ALA A 130 -25.74 1.08 -0.75
CA ALA A 130 -27.03 0.67 -1.29
C ALA A 130 -27.02 0.42 -2.81
N THR A 131 -26.09 1.02 -3.55
CA THR A 131 -25.93 0.77 -4.99
C THR A 131 -25.45 -0.65 -5.31
N GLY A 132 -24.86 -1.36 -4.34
CA GLY A 132 -24.26 -2.67 -4.54
C GLY A 132 -22.97 -2.69 -5.39
N GLN A 133 -22.52 -1.52 -5.87
CA GLN A 133 -21.29 -1.38 -6.68
C GLN A 133 -20.02 -1.53 -5.83
N PHE A 134 -20.05 -1.06 -4.58
CA PHE A 134 -18.92 -1.15 -3.66
C PHE A 134 -18.97 -2.46 -2.88
N LYS A 135 -17.82 -3.14 -2.78
CA LYS A 135 -17.65 -4.44 -2.11
C LYS A 135 -16.92 -4.33 -0.77
N GLY A 136 -16.78 -3.12 -0.26
CA GLY A 136 -16.06 -2.80 0.98
C GLY A 136 -16.16 -1.32 1.30
N ILE A 137 -15.73 -0.99 2.52
CA ILE A 137 -15.59 0.38 2.99
C ILE A 137 -14.12 0.62 3.25
N GLY A 138 -13.58 1.75 2.81
CA GLY A 138 -12.21 2.15 3.10
C GLY A 138 -11.53 2.83 1.92
N GLU A 139 -10.25 3.14 2.03
CA GLU A 139 -9.52 3.16 3.31
C GLU A 139 -10.12 4.23 4.23
N ILE A 140 -10.31 3.91 5.51
CA ILE A 140 -10.70 4.88 6.56
C ILE A 140 -9.48 5.16 7.44
N SER A 141 -8.92 6.35 7.30
CA SER A 141 -7.72 6.81 8.01
C SER A 141 -8.08 7.44 9.35
N ALA A 142 -8.64 6.64 10.26
CA ALA A 142 -9.17 7.13 11.54
C ALA A 142 -8.07 7.67 12.47
N VAL A 143 -6.90 7.00 12.48
CA VAL A 143 -5.73 7.41 13.26
C VAL A 143 -4.52 7.32 12.35
N HIS A 144 -3.94 8.46 11.98
CA HIS A 144 -2.83 8.55 11.03
C HIS A 144 -1.89 9.69 11.44
N PHE A 145 -0.61 9.39 11.65
CA PHE A 145 0.40 10.41 12.00
C PHE A 145 0.57 11.46 10.88
N PRO A 146 0.89 12.73 11.20
CA PRO A 146 1.05 13.75 10.16
C PRO A 146 2.11 13.35 9.13
N SER A 147 1.85 13.62 7.85
CA SER A 147 2.81 13.40 6.77
C SER A 147 2.69 14.48 5.68
N PRO A 148 3.69 14.64 4.80
CA PRO A 148 3.63 15.68 3.77
C PRO A 148 2.36 15.57 2.91
N GLY A 149 1.48 16.57 3.03
CA GLY A 149 0.20 16.64 2.32
C GLY A 149 -0.98 15.95 3.02
N PHE A 150 -0.79 15.36 4.20
CA PHE A 150 -1.83 14.71 4.99
C PHE A 150 -1.77 15.18 6.46
N PRO A 151 -2.77 15.94 6.93
CA PRO A 151 -2.80 16.36 8.32
C PRO A 151 -3.10 15.18 9.25
N GLU A 152 -2.60 15.26 10.48
CA GLU A 152 -2.86 14.26 11.52
C GLU A 152 -4.35 13.99 11.69
N ALA A 153 -4.73 12.72 11.63
CA ALA A 153 -6.05 12.25 12.03
C ALA A 153 -5.90 11.51 13.35
N ASP A 154 -6.73 11.86 14.34
CA ASP A 154 -6.71 11.22 15.65
C ASP A 154 -8.13 11.04 16.20
N TYR A 155 -8.97 10.35 15.43
CA TYR A 155 -10.34 10.06 15.80
C TYR A 155 -10.40 8.73 16.56
N ASP A 156 -11.24 8.67 17.60
CA ASP A 156 -11.42 7.45 18.40
C ASP A 156 -11.95 6.29 17.54
N PRO A 157 -11.20 5.18 17.37
CA PRO A 157 -11.70 3.99 16.69
C PRO A 157 -12.98 3.40 17.30
N ALA A 158 -13.22 3.60 18.60
CA ALA A 158 -14.44 3.18 19.28
C ALA A 158 -15.54 4.26 19.27
N GLY A 159 -15.30 5.40 18.61
CA GLY A 159 -16.23 6.53 18.57
C GLY A 159 -17.47 6.29 17.69
N PRO A 160 -18.43 7.24 17.72
CA PRO A 160 -19.69 7.14 16.98
C PRO A 160 -19.53 6.97 15.47
N MET A 161 -18.61 7.70 14.83
CA MET A 161 -18.40 7.63 13.38
C MET A 161 -17.92 6.25 12.94
N MET A 162 -16.90 5.70 13.61
CA MET A 162 -16.41 4.35 13.33
C MET A 162 -17.45 3.27 13.67
N SER A 163 -18.17 3.41 14.77
CA SER A 163 -19.28 2.49 15.11
C SER A 163 -20.39 2.52 14.05
N GLY A 164 -20.72 3.70 13.51
CA GLY A 164 -21.67 3.87 12.40
C GLY A 164 -21.19 3.21 11.12
N ILE A 165 -19.91 3.41 10.75
CA ILE A 165 -19.27 2.72 9.61
C ILE A 165 -19.36 1.20 9.77
N MET A 166 -19.05 0.67 10.95
CA MET A 166 -19.12 -0.78 11.21
C MET A 166 -20.57 -1.29 11.20
N ALA A 167 -21.55 -0.50 11.63
CA ALA A 167 -22.97 -0.85 11.54
C ALA A 167 -23.45 -0.94 10.07
N LEU A 168 -22.99 -0.02 9.22
CA LEU A 168 -23.24 -0.08 7.78
C LEU A 168 -22.53 -1.28 7.13
N ALA A 169 -21.28 -1.55 7.51
CA ALA A 169 -20.55 -2.73 7.05
C ALA A 169 -21.31 -4.03 7.38
N ARG A 170 -21.86 -4.14 8.59
CA ARG A 170 -22.75 -5.23 9.00
C ARG A 170 -24.00 -5.30 8.13
N LYS A 171 -24.70 -4.18 7.94
CA LYS A 171 -25.94 -4.08 7.13
C LYS A 171 -25.72 -4.61 5.71
N TYR A 172 -24.62 -4.24 5.07
CA TYR A 172 -24.31 -4.62 3.69
C TYR A 172 -23.43 -5.87 3.56
N ARG A 173 -22.97 -6.43 4.69
CA ARG A 173 -22.07 -7.61 4.75
C ARG A 173 -20.77 -7.41 3.96
N VAL A 174 -20.18 -6.23 4.09
CA VAL A 174 -18.93 -5.87 3.44
C VAL A 174 -17.81 -5.65 4.47
N PRO A 175 -16.54 -5.93 4.13
CA PRO A 175 -15.40 -5.63 5.01
C PRO A 175 -15.13 -4.13 5.12
N VAL A 176 -14.41 -3.74 6.17
CA VAL A 176 -13.93 -2.37 6.36
C VAL A 176 -12.40 -2.37 6.38
N LEU A 177 -11.75 -1.58 5.53
CA LEU A 177 -10.32 -1.34 5.55
C LEU A 177 -10.00 -0.03 6.28
N VAL A 178 -9.16 -0.11 7.32
CA VAL A 178 -8.83 1.01 8.20
C VAL A 178 -7.31 1.19 8.34
N HIS A 179 -6.87 2.45 8.35
CA HIS A 179 -5.57 2.84 8.90
C HIS A 179 -5.78 3.32 10.32
N VAL A 180 -5.18 2.59 11.26
CA VAL A 180 -5.12 2.94 12.68
C VAL A 180 -3.70 2.74 13.18
N GLU A 181 -3.06 3.81 13.65
CA GLU A 181 -1.75 3.73 14.29
C GLU A 181 -1.78 2.87 15.57
N SER A 182 -0.65 2.26 15.93
CA SER A 182 -0.52 1.39 17.10
C SER A 182 -0.79 2.10 18.45
N THR A 183 -0.95 3.42 18.46
CA THR A 183 -1.28 4.22 19.64
C THR A 183 -2.73 4.05 20.11
N ARG A 184 -3.62 3.49 19.28
CA ARG A 184 -5.06 3.33 19.57
C ARG A 184 -5.54 1.88 19.62
N MET A 185 -4.67 0.94 20.02
CA MET A 185 -5.02 -0.49 20.05
C MET A 185 -6.12 -0.84 21.06
N ARG A 186 -6.28 -0.08 22.14
CA ARG A 186 -7.36 -0.31 23.12
C ARG A 186 -8.72 -0.02 22.48
N GLU A 187 -8.83 1.09 21.78
CA GLU A 187 -10.04 1.52 21.10
C GLU A 187 -10.34 0.62 19.90
N LEU A 188 -9.31 0.24 19.13
CA LEU A 188 -9.45 -0.75 18.06
C LEU A 188 -9.93 -2.11 18.59
N THR A 189 -9.42 -2.56 19.73
CA THR A 189 -9.89 -3.78 20.43
C THR A 189 -11.37 -3.65 20.78
N SER A 190 -11.80 -2.52 21.35
CA SER A 190 -13.21 -2.28 21.68
C SER A 190 -14.11 -2.33 20.45
N LEU A 191 -13.69 -1.74 19.33
CA LEU A 191 -14.42 -1.80 18.07
C LEU A 191 -14.56 -3.24 17.55
N LEU A 192 -13.46 -4.00 17.53
CA LEU A 192 -13.46 -5.40 17.08
C LEU A 192 -14.37 -6.30 17.95
N VAL A 193 -14.42 -6.06 19.26
CA VAL A 193 -15.28 -6.78 20.19
C VAL A 193 -16.76 -6.42 20.01
N ALA A 194 -17.07 -5.15 19.69
CA ALA A 194 -18.43 -4.70 19.45
C ALA A 194 -19.00 -5.18 18.10
N PHE A 195 -18.12 -5.51 17.14
CA PHE A 195 -18.49 -5.95 15.80
C PHE A 195 -17.80 -7.28 15.39
N PRO A 196 -17.99 -8.37 16.15
CA PRO A 196 -17.28 -9.63 15.92
C PRO A 196 -17.69 -10.32 14.61
N ASP A 197 -18.82 -9.91 14.03
CA ASP A 197 -19.39 -10.40 12.77
C ASP A 197 -18.97 -9.59 11.54
N VAL A 198 -18.30 -8.45 11.73
CA VAL A 198 -17.78 -7.59 10.66
C VAL A 198 -16.28 -7.83 10.51
N ASN A 199 -15.85 -8.15 9.28
CA ASN A 199 -14.44 -8.29 8.96
C ASN A 199 -13.77 -6.92 8.86
N LEU A 200 -12.74 -6.70 9.68
CA LEU A 200 -11.91 -5.50 9.66
C LEU A 200 -10.56 -5.82 9.05
N ILE A 201 -10.15 -5.07 8.04
CA ILE A 201 -8.84 -5.14 7.40
C ILE A 201 -8.02 -3.97 7.94
N TRP A 202 -6.95 -4.27 8.67
CA TRP A 202 -6.06 -3.28 9.26
C TRP A 202 -4.85 -3.06 8.37
N ALA A 203 -4.74 -1.84 7.86
CA ALA A 203 -3.77 -1.43 6.87
C ALA A 203 -2.33 -1.42 7.39
N HIS A 204 -1.41 -1.61 6.43
CA HIS A 204 0.02 -1.33 6.53
C HIS A 204 0.78 -2.17 7.56
N GLY A 205 0.80 -3.46 7.29
CA GLY A 205 1.44 -4.45 8.10
C GLY A 205 2.94 -4.26 8.20
N GLY A 206 3.43 -4.30 9.44
CA GLY A 206 4.83 -4.00 9.76
C GLY A 206 5.06 -2.60 10.31
N TYR A 207 4.04 -1.73 10.41
CA TYR A 207 4.14 -0.46 11.14
C TYR A 207 3.93 -0.61 12.66
N THR A 208 3.57 -1.82 13.10
CA THR A 208 3.33 -2.18 14.49
C THR A 208 4.37 -3.20 14.95
N PRO A 209 4.80 -3.18 16.23
CA PRO A 209 5.60 -4.26 16.81
C PRO A 209 4.97 -5.65 16.61
N LEU A 210 5.79 -6.65 16.26
CA LEU A 210 5.34 -8.03 16.02
C LEU A 210 4.47 -8.60 17.15
N PHE A 211 4.89 -8.41 18.41
CA PHE A 211 4.15 -8.96 19.56
C PHE A 211 2.73 -8.38 19.67
N LEU A 212 2.55 -7.11 19.29
CA LEU A 212 1.26 -6.43 19.35
C LEU A 212 0.37 -6.88 18.19
N ALA A 213 0.93 -6.98 16.98
CA ALA A 213 0.21 -7.54 15.83
C ALA A 213 -0.25 -8.98 16.10
N ARG A 214 0.64 -9.85 16.60
CA ARG A 214 0.33 -11.22 17.02
C ARG A 214 -0.83 -11.24 18.02
N ARG A 215 -0.74 -10.45 19.09
CA ARG A 215 -1.78 -10.37 20.13
C ARG A 215 -3.14 -9.92 19.58
N MET A 216 -3.17 -8.94 18.68
CA MET A 216 -4.41 -8.47 18.06
C MET A 216 -5.01 -9.57 17.17
N LEU A 217 -4.19 -10.23 16.35
CA LEU A 217 -4.63 -11.30 15.48
C LEU A 217 -5.17 -12.51 16.28
N GLU A 218 -4.48 -12.94 17.33
CA GLU A 218 -4.92 -14.07 18.18
C GLU A 218 -6.26 -13.81 18.88
N ARG A 219 -6.52 -12.55 19.27
CA ARG A 219 -7.71 -12.19 20.06
C ARG A 219 -8.95 -11.90 19.23
N HIS A 220 -8.78 -11.49 17.98
CA HIS A 220 -9.88 -10.96 17.16
C HIS A 220 -10.01 -11.73 15.86
N PRO A 221 -10.80 -12.83 15.80
CA PRO A 221 -10.93 -13.66 14.60
C PRO A 221 -11.39 -12.93 13.34
N ASN A 222 -12.07 -11.79 13.50
CA ASN A 222 -12.58 -10.93 12.43
C ASN A 222 -11.58 -9.88 11.92
N LEU A 223 -10.35 -9.83 12.46
CA LEU A 223 -9.31 -8.91 12.03
C LEU A 223 -8.43 -9.52 10.92
N TYR A 224 -8.08 -8.77 9.89
CA TYR A 224 -7.10 -9.17 8.87
C TYR A 224 -5.98 -8.13 8.87
N TYR A 225 -4.74 -8.57 8.70
CA TYR A 225 -3.58 -7.67 8.61
C TYR A 225 -3.15 -7.54 7.16
N GLU A 226 -3.29 -6.35 6.62
CA GLU A 226 -3.01 -6.02 5.23
C GLU A 226 -1.54 -5.60 5.10
N LEU A 227 -0.82 -6.14 4.11
CA LEU A 227 0.65 -6.08 4.02
C LEU A 227 1.15 -5.13 2.92
N SER A 228 0.51 -3.99 2.72
CA SER A 228 0.98 -2.93 1.82
C SER A 228 1.95 -1.96 2.50
N ALA A 229 2.44 -0.98 1.74
CA ALA A 229 3.28 0.14 2.20
C ALA A 229 4.62 -0.23 2.89
N ARG A 230 4.98 -1.52 2.89
CA ARG A 230 6.21 -2.12 3.47
C ARG A 230 7.52 -1.89 2.68
N THR A 231 7.54 -0.96 1.73
CA THR A 231 8.69 -0.75 0.82
C THR A 231 9.81 0.10 1.41
N TRP A 232 9.60 0.74 2.56
CA TRP A 232 10.59 1.59 3.20
C TRP A 232 11.57 0.74 4.02
N PRO A 233 12.89 0.71 3.70
CA PRO A 233 13.87 -0.02 4.50
C PRO A 233 13.94 0.47 5.95
N ARG A 234 13.67 1.76 6.17
CA ARG A 234 13.40 2.36 7.48
C ARG A 234 12.14 3.21 7.35
N HIS A 235 11.04 2.76 7.95
CA HIS A 235 9.78 3.50 7.87
C HIS A 235 9.87 4.82 8.66
N PRO A 236 9.49 5.98 8.09
CA PRO A 236 9.64 7.27 8.77
C PRO A 236 8.79 7.40 10.05
N ARG A 237 7.70 6.63 10.18
CA ARG A 237 6.79 6.69 11.34
C ARG A 237 6.93 5.49 12.29
N SER A 238 7.61 4.44 11.84
CA SER A 238 7.85 3.21 12.61
C SER A 238 9.27 2.70 12.34
N PRO A 239 10.32 3.51 12.61
CA PRO A 239 11.68 3.16 12.21
C PRO A 239 12.23 1.92 12.90
N ASP A 240 11.64 1.55 14.04
CA ASP A 240 12.06 0.43 14.90
C ASP A 240 11.33 -0.88 14.59
N TYR A 241 10.27 -0.82 13.79
CA TYR A 241 9.42 -1.97 13.48
C TYR A 241 9.27 -2.04 11.96
N THR A 242 9.85 -3.06 11.37
CA THR A 242 9.67 -3.39 9.96
C THR A 242 9.37 -4.88 9.83
N ILE A 243 8.60 -5.23 8.81
CA ILE A 243 8.38 -6.64 8.45
C ILE A 243 9.55 -7.20 7.61
N LEU A 244 10.35 -6.30 7.00
CA LEU A 244 11.50 -6.65 6.16
C LEU A 244 12.81 -6.20 6.82
N GLN A 245 13.81 -7.08 6.85
CA GLN A 245 15.12 -6.82 7.48
C GLN A 245 16.03 -5.90 6.64
N ASP A 246 16.03 -6.10 5.33
CA ASP A 246 16.91 -5.43 4.34
C ASP A 246 16.08 -4.76 3.23
N GLY A 247 14.80 -4.48 3.51
CA GLY A 247 13.82 -4.03 2.53
C GLY A 247 13.30 -5.13 1.59
N ARG A 248 13.72 -6.40 1.78
CA ARG A 248 13.34 -7.52 0.91
C ARG A 248 12.98 -8.81 1.65
N SER A 249 13.83 -9.25 2.57
CA SER A 249 13.74 -10.50 3.31
C SER A 249 12.82 -10.33 4.51
N ILE A 250 11.85 -11.22 4.66
CA ILE A 250 10.93 -11.22 5.81
C ILE A 250 11.71 -11.66 7.05
N TRP A 251 11.56 -10.95 8.17
CA TRP A 251 12.11 -11.41 9.45
C TRP A 251 11.58 -12.81 9.81
N PRO A 252 12.41 -13.74 10.31
CA PRO A 252 11.98 -15.10 10.62
C PRO A 252 10.74 -15.18 11.52
N GLU A 253 10.63 -14.29 12.51
CA GLU A 253 9.53 -14.26 13.47
C GLU A 253 8.22 -13.74 12.86
N TRP A 254 8.32 -12.84 11.86
CA TRP A 254 7.17 -12.43 11.06
C TRP A 254 6.74 -13.53 10.09
N LEU A 255 7.71 -14.21 9.45
CA LEU A 255 7.42 -15.34 8.58
C LEU A 255 6.71 -16.45 9.36
N GLU A 256 7.20 -16.81 10.55
CA GLU A 256 6.57 -17.79 11.44
C GLU A 256 5.11 -17.42 11.76
N LEU A 257 4.84 -16.15 12.10
CA LEU A 257 3.48 -15.71 12.39
C LEU A 257 2.55 -15.86 11.17
N ILE A 258 3.03 -15.48 9.98
CA ILE A 258 2.26 -15.58 8.74
C ILE A 258 1.98 -17.04 8.38
N GLU A 259 2.99 -17.91 8.49
CA GLU A 259 2.85 -19.35 8.22
C GLU A 259 1.93 -20.04 9.23
N THR A 260 1.89 -19.57 10.49
CA THR A 260 1.03 -20.14 11.54
C THR A 260 -0.42 -19.64 11.43
N MET A 261 -0.63 -18.41 10.94
CA MET A 261 -1.95 -17.78 10.84
C MET A 261 -2.26 -17.31 9.41
N PRO A 262 -2.11 -18.16 8.36
CA PRO A 262 -2.12 -17.72 6.97
C PRO A 262 -3.47 -17.15 6.54
N GLY A 263 -4.57 -17.52 7.21
CA GLY A 263 -5.91 -16.98 6.98
C GLY A 263 -6.13 -15.54 7.45
N ARG A 264 -5.11 -14.91 8.06
CA ARG A 264 -5.24 -13.60 8.71
C ARG A 264 -4.45 -12.48 8.03
N PHE A 265 -3.80 -12.77 6.91
CA PHE A 265 -2.98 -11.82 6.17
C PHE A 265 -3.49 -11.67 4.74
N ILE A 266 -3.40 -10.45 4.21
CA ILE A 266 -3.65 -10.13 2.80
C ILE A 266 -2.52 -9.23 2.29
N ILE A 267 -2.23 -9.25 1.00
CA ILE A 267 -1.13 -8.49 0.40
C ILE A 267 -1.65 -7.35 -0.48
N GLY A 268 -0.97 -6.20 -0.46
CA GLY A 268 -1.30 -5.06 -1.31
C GLY A 268 -0.06 -4.24 -1.66
N THR A 269 -0.21 -3.30 -2.59
CA THR A 269 0.89 -2.42 -3.02
C THR A 269 0.90 -1.08 -2.31
N ASP A 270 -0.26 -0.57 -1.88
CA ASP A 270 -0.48 0.84 -1.53
C ASP A 270 -0.10 1.76 -2.71
N ALA A 271 -0.57 1.38 -3.90
CA ALA A 271 -0.27 2.13 -5.12
C ALA A 271 -0.92 3.52 -5.05
N SER A 272 -0.17 4.56 -5.38
CA SER A 272 -0.68 5.95 -5.42
C SER A 272 -0.43 6.66 -6.74
N HIS A 273 0.28 6.02 -7.67
CA HIS A 273 0.62 6.49 -9.00
C HIS A 273 1.40 7.81 -8.99
N ARG A 274 2.33 7.97 -8.04
CA ARG A 274 3.18 9.16 -7.97
C ARG A 274 4.25 9.16 -9.06
N SER A 275 4.83 7.99 -9.33
CA SER A 275 5.78 7.77 -10.42
C SER A 275 5.84 6.28 -10.76
N LEU A 276 6.08 5.94 -12.02
CA LEU A 276 6.20 4.56 -12.46
C LEU A 276 7.28 3.79 -11.69
N GLU A 277 8.41 4.43 -11.38
CA GLU A 277 9.50 3.85 -10.60
C GLU A 277 9.06 3.45 -9.18
N SER A 278 8.34 4.34 -8.48
CA SER A 278 7.81 4.07 -7.13
C SER A 278 6.81 2.92 -7.16
N GLU A 279 5.94 2.87 -8.15
CA GLU A 279 4.97 1.78 -8.27
C GLU A 279 5.65 0.44 -8.61
N ARG A 280 6.62 0.40 -9.54
CA ARG A 280 7.41 -0.81 -9.83
C ARG A 280 8.07 -1.38 -8.58
N MET A 281 8.67 -0.53 -7.75
CA MET A 281 9.26 -0.94 -6.47
C MET A 281 8.23 -1.62 -5.54
N LYS A 282 7.00 -1.11 -5.44
CA LYS A 282 5.93 -1.72 -4.62
C LYS A 282 5.51 -3.09 -5.15
N PHE A 283 5.29 -3.21 -6.46
CA PHE A 283 4.94 -4.50 -7.06
C PHE A 283 6.08 -5.53 -6.95
N GLU A 284 7.33 -5.11 -7.13
CA GLU A 284 8.51 -5.96 -6.92
C GLU A 284 8.60 -6.43 -5.47
N SER A 285 8.32 -5.53 -4.53
CA SER A 285 8.25 -5.85 -3.11
C SER A 285 7.18 -6.89 -2.82
N VAL A 286 5.97 -6.77 -3.39
CA VAL A 286 4.91 -7.81 -3.29
C VAL A 286 5.39 -9.16 -3.83
N GLN A 287 5.96 -9.20 -5.03
CA GLN A 287 6.47 -10.44 -5.62
C GLN A 287 7.59 -11.08 -4.80
N ALA A 288 8.49 -10.26 -4.23
CA ALA A 288 9.55 -10.75 -3.36
C ALA A 288 9.01 -11.32 -2.04
N PHE A 289 7.95 -10.73 -1.49
CA PHE A 289 7.29 -11.22 -0.28
C PHE A 289 6.66 -12.59 -0.50
N LEU A 290 5.81 -12.70 -1.52
CA LEU A 290 5.02 -13.90 -1.77
C LEU A 290 5.91 -15.10 -2.06
N ARG A 291 7.05 -14.91 -2.73
CA ARG A 291 8.02 -15.98 -3.03
C ARG A 291 8.70 -16.57 -1.79
N GLN A 292 8.66 -15.89 -0.65
CA GLN A 292 9.24 -16.39 0.61
C GLN A 292 8.25 -17.27 1.40
N LEU A 293 6.96 -17.19 1.09
CA LEU A 293 5.91 -17.98 1.77
C LEU A 293 5.85 -19.41 1.22
N SER A 294 5.45 -20.36 2.06
CA SER A 294 5.11 -21.72 1.65
C SER A 294 3.97 -21.70 0.61
N PRO A 295 3.84 -22.70 -0.28
CA PRO A 295 2.80 -22.68 -1.32
C PRO A 295 1.37 -22.50 -0.78
N ALA A 296 1.05 -23.14 0.34
CA ALA A 296 -0.28 -23.06 0.96
C ALA A 296 -0.55 -21.68 1.58
N THR A 297 0.43 -21.12 2.30
CA THR A 297 0.34 -19.76 2.87
C THR A 297 0.28 -18.71 1.76
N ARG A 298 1.13 -18.86 0.74
CA ARG A 298 1.17 -17.97 -0.42
C ARG A 298 -0.17 -17.84 -1.11
N GLU A 299 -0.86 -18.96 -1.37
CA GLU A 299 -2.17 -18.96 -2.03
C GLU A 299 -3.21 -18.16 -1.23
N ARG A 300 -3.24 -18.35 0.09
CA ARG A 300 -4.15 -17.64 0.99
C ARG A 300 -3.89 -16.14 1.04
N VAL A 301 -2.63 -15.78 1.29
CA VAL A 301 -2.22 -14.38 1.44
C VAL A 301 -2.31 -13.62 0.12
N ALA A 302 -1.98 -14.28 -0.99
CA ALA A 302 -2.01 -13.65 -2.31
C ALA A 302 -3.44 -13.46 -2.83
N GLN A 303 -4.38 -14.36 -2.54
CA GLN A 303 -5.69 -14.35 -3.20
C GLN A 303 -6.84 -14.77 -2.27
N ALA A 304 -6.80 -15.98 -1.71
CA ALA A 304 -8.01 -16.61 -1.18
C ALA A 304 -8.67 -15.83 -0.04
N ASN A 305 -7.88 -15.23 0.85
CA ASN A 305 -8.40 -14.47 1.98
C ASN A 305 -9.16 -13.23 1.49
N LEU A 306 -8.57 -12.43 0.59
CA LEU A 306 -9.20 -11.20 0.11
C LEU A 306 -10.43 -11.48 -0.76
N LEU A 307 -10.37 -12.51 -1.62
CA LEU A 307 -11.53 -12.91 -2.41
C LEU A 307 -12.67 -13.38 -1.52
N GLY A 308 -12.38 -14.17 -0.47
CA GLY A 308 -13.38 -14.60 0.50
C GLY A 308 -14.04 -13.46 1.30
N LEU A 309 -13.37 -12.29 1.38
CA LEU A 309 -13.91 -11.09 2.03
C LEU A 309 -14.77 -10.23 1.10
N THR A 310 -14.49 -10.22 -0.20
CA THR A 310 -15.03 -9.23 -1.15
C THR A 310 -15.99 -9.83 -2.17
N GLU A 311 -15.98 -11.15 -2.34
CA GLU A 311 -16.90 -11.85 -3.22
C GLU A 311 -18.13 -12.34 -2.46
N PRO A 312 -19.31 -12.41 -3.12
CA PRO A 312 -20.49 -13.00 -2.51
C PRO A 312 -20.18 -14.43 -2.04
N ARG A 313 -20.54 -14.74 -0.79
CA ARG A 313 -20.55 -16.13 -0.34
C ARG A 313 -21.66 -16.88 -1.10
N PRO A 314 -21.38 -18.07 -1.65
CA PRO A 314 -22.35 -18.85 -2.44
C PRO A 314 -23.60 -19.23 -1.65
#